data_AF-A0A1I0E7V7-F1
#
_entry.id   AF-A0A1I0E7V7-F1
#
_cell.length_a   1.000
_cell.length_b   1.000
_cell.length_c   1.000
_cell.angle_alpha   90.00
_cell.angle_beta   90.00
_cell.angle_gamma   90.00
#
_symmetry.space_group_name_H-M   'P 1'
#
loop_
_entity.id
_entity.type
_entity.pdbx_description
1 polymer ?
#
loop_
_entity_poly.entity_id
_entity_poly.type
_entity_poly.pdbx_seq_one_letter_code
_entity_poly.pdbx_strand_id
1 'polypeptide(L)'
;MDFLSSVKGLFDSIIDGAKERIVNPFTSGFLVAWIFFNWKGIYFFMTGDGTTIQKITHIESVYSDINTNFYYPLLVSFLYVTLFPLVKEIAISLWTIAENLGKSLSRWSVPNLAPISKAEKAALINLMNTKEKEFKEKLREKDEQIEALQSLVRSEESEKDNDLTNGTDIPAVPPSELFKDIIKSASKSATPKESKQDRMEYNESVRRYFTTADGQHYLRNSVADKLNLSRENPNHAKDIELSSVLLERAMRSEDETVKEVGFDINVNGKNKGLVTSAVNAALDKLRIIGYLEKLDKKDGFNYYKLTDEGKRFLTDILQNNKVKAVWS
;
A
#
# COMPACT_ATOMS: atom_id res chain seq x y z
N MET A 1 25.95 -34.32 -8.38
CA MET A 1 24.88 -33.41 -7.91
C MET A 1 23.95 -32.95 -9.04
N ASP A 2 24.22 -33.33 -10.30
CA ASP A 2 23.53 -32.80 -11.49
C ASP A 2 22.16 -33.44 -11.78
N PHE A 3 21.87 -34.58 -11.16
CA PHE A 3 20.57 -35.24 -11.31
C PHE A 3 19.46 -34.49 -10.56
N LEU A 4 19.75 -34.01 -9.34
CA LEU A 4 18.77 -33.26 -8.54
C LEU A 4 18.43 -31.91 -9.18
N SER A 5 19.40 -31.24 -9.79
CA SER A 5 19.16 -29.99 -10.54
C SER A 5 18.39 -30.23 -11.83
N SER A 6 18.64 -31.35 -12.53
CA SER A 6 17.90 -31.72 -13.74
C SER A 6 16.45 -32.12 -13.45
N VAL A 7 16.22 -32.93 -12.40
CA VAL A 7 14.88 -33.28 -11.92
C VAL A 7 14.15 -32.04 -11.43
N LYS A 8 14.83 -31.16 -10.69
CA LYS A 8 14.24 -29.89 -10.24
C LYS A 8 13.87 -29.00 -11.43
N GLY A 9 14.71 -28.88 -12.46
CA GLY A 9 14.42 -28.07 -13.65
C GLY A 9 13.24 -28.61 -14.48
N LEU A 10 13.10 -29.94 -14.58
CA LEU A 10 11.93 -30.58 -15.19
C LEU A 10 10.67 -30.39 -14.35
N PHE A 11 10.78 -30.53 -13.03
CA PHE A 11 9.69 -30.26 -12.10
C PHE A 11 9.24 -28.80 -12.18
N ASP A 12 10.17 -27.85 -12.18
CA ASP A 12 9.87 -26.42 -12.23
C ASP A 12 9.16 -26.07 -13.55
N SER A 13 9.60 -26.63 -14.69
CA SER A 13 8.98 -26.40 -16.00
C SER A 13 7.57 -27.02 -16.12
N ILE A 14 7.38 -28.22 -15.58
CA ILE A 14 6.07 -28.89 -15.54
C ILE A 14 5.15 -28.15 -14.57
N ILE A 15 5.65 -27.74 -13.39
CA ILE A 15 4.91 -26.99 -12.40
C ILE A 15 4.52 -25.62 -12.96
N ASP A 16 5.37 -24.93 -13.72
CA ASP A 16 5.06 -23.61 -14.26
C ASP A 16 4.00 -23.69 -15.36
N GLY A 17 4.09 -24.67 -16.27
CA GLY A 17 3.02 -24.92 -17.27
C GLY A 17 1.73 -25.46 -16.64
N ALA A 18 1.84 -26.17 -15.52
CA ALA A 18 0.71 -26.69 -14.80
C ALA A 18 0.12 -25.65 -13.82
N LYS A 19 0.84 -24.66 -13.32
CA LYS A 19 0.31 -23.58 -12.45
C LYS A 19 -0.81 -22.79 -13.15
N GLU A 20 -0.74 -22.65 -14.46
CA GLU A 20 -1.81 -22.03 -15.27
C GLU A 20 -3.06 -22.90 -15.44
N ARG A 21 -2.95 -24.23 -15.27
CA ARG A 21 -4.03 -25.22 -15.49
C ARG A 21 -4.51 -25.93 -14.22
N ILE A 22 -3.67 -26.00 -13.19
CA ILE A 22 -3.91 -26.44 -11.81
C ILE A 22 -4.43 -25.23 -11.00
N VAL A 23 -5.39 -24.50 -11.59
CA VAL A 23 -6.18 -23.53 -10.81
C VAL A 23 -7.28 -24.27 -10.04
N ASN A 24 -7.64 -25.49 -10.48
CA ASN A 24 -8.64 -26.31 -9.81
C ASN A 24 -8.01 -27.09 -8.62
N PRO A 25 -8.45 -26.85 -7.37
CA PRO A 25 -7.99 -27.59 -6.18
C PRO A 25 -8.15 -29.10 -6.28
N PHE A 26 -9.10 -29.58 -7.11
CA PHE A 26 -9.29 -30.99 -7.36
C PHE A 26 -8.15 -31.60 -8.18
N THR A 27 -7.70 -30.90 -9.22
CA THR A 27 -6.62 -31.37 -10.10
C THR A 27 -5.28 -31.41 -9.36
N SER A 28 -4.98 -30.39 -8.53
CA SER A 28 -3.78 -30.44 -7.66
C SER A 28 -3.89 -31.57 -6.64
N GLY A 29 -5.04 -31.71 -5.98
CA GLY A 29 -5.29 -32.79 -5.02
C GLY A 29 -5.09 -34.16 -5.65
N PHE A 30 -5.60 -34.37 -6.87
CA PHE A 30 -5.45 -35.62 -7.62
C PHE A 30 -3.98 -35.90 -7.98
N LEU A 31 -3.25 -34.91 -8.51
CA LEU A 31 -1.84 -35.09 -8.86
C LEU A 31 -0.99 -35.44 -7.64
N VAL A 32 -1.18 -34.74 -6.53
CA VAL A 32 -0.45 -35.03 -5.28
C VAL A 32 -0.81 -36.41 -4.74
N ALA A 33 -2.09 -36.77 -4.74
CA ALA A 33 -2.53 -38.10 -4.30
C ALA A 33 -1.97 -39.20 -5.22
N TRP A 34 -1.94 -38.97 -6.54
CA TRP A 34 -1.40 -39.91 -7.51
C TRP A 34 0.09 -40.17 -7.28
N ILE A 35 0.88 -39.11 -7.09
CA ILE A 35 2.30 -39.23 -6.75
C ILE A 35 2.46 -39.98 -5.42
N PHE A 36 1.62 -39.70 -4.44
CA PHE A 36 1.65 -40.35 -3.13
C PHE A 36 1.34 -41.85 -3.21
N PHE A 37 0.40 -42.30 -4.04
CA PHE A 37 0.12 -43.73 -4.21
C PHE A 37 1.14 -44.44 -5.12
N ASN A 38 1.71 -43.74 -6.09
CA ASN A 38 2.65 -44.29 -7.08
C ASN A 38 4.12 -44.01 -6.75
N TRP A 39 4.42 -43.57 -5.53
CA TRP A 39 5.77 -43.20 -5.12
C TRP A 39 6.80 -44.33 -5.28
N LYS A 40 6.39 -45.60 -5.12
CA LYS A 40 7.27 -46.76 -5.30
C LYS A 40 7.68 -46.94 -6.76
N GLY A 41 6.72 -46.78 -7.69
CA GLY A 41 6.99 -46.84 -9.13
C GLY A 41 7.87 -45.69 -9.58
N ILE A 42 7.61 -44.48 -9.08
CA ILE A 42 8.45 -43.29 -9.34
C ILE A 42 9.86 -43.50 -8.78
N TYR A 43 9.98 -43.99 -7.54
CA TYR A 43 11.27 -44.28 -6.92
C TYR A 43 12.05 -45.31 -7.73
N PHE A 44 11.43 -46.45 -8.07
CA PHE A 44 12.06 -47.50 -8.88
C PHE A 44 12.47 -46.99 -10.27
N PHE A 45 11.63 -46.16 -10.91
CA PHE A 45 11.97 -45.53 -12.19
C PHE A 45 13.24 -44.69 -12.08
N MET A 46 13.34 -43.89 -11.01
CA MET A 46 14.46 -42.97 -10.77
C MET A 46 15.74 -43.67 -10.33
N THR A 47 15.66 -44.66 -9.44
CA THR A 47 16.84 -45.24 -8.75
C THR A 47 17.21 -46.66 -9.20
N GLY A 48 16.35 -47.33 -9.97
CA GLY A 48 16.63 -48.71 -10.40
C GLY A 48 17.82 -48.80 -11.36
N ASP A 49 18.66 -49.82 -11.19
CA ASP A 49 19.86 -50.05 -12.02
C ASP A 49 19.59 -50.92 -13.26
N GLY A 50 18.40 -50.78 -13.86
CA GLY A 50 17.97 -51.56 -15.04
C GLY A 50 18.03 -50.77 -16.35
N THR A 51 18.04 -51.49 -17.48
CA THR A 51 17.83 -50.86 -18.80
C THR A 51 16.43 -50.22 -18.87
N THR A 52 16.25 -49.18 -19.69
CA THR A 52 14.96 -48.48 -19.83
C THR A 52 13.79 -49.44 -20.10
N ILE A 53 14.01 -50.45 -20.94
CA ILE A 53 13.00 -51.45 -21.29
C ILE A 53 12.62 -52.30 -20.06
N GLN A 54 13.61 -52.78 -19.30
CA GLN A 54 13.35 -53.55 -18.07
C GLN A 54 12.60 -52.72 -17.03
N LYS A 55 12.92 -51.42 -16.91
CA LYS A 55 12.19 -50.53 -16.00
C LYS A 55 10.73 -50.38 -16.39
N ILE A 56 10.45 -50.15 -17.67
CA ILE A 56 9.08 -50.00 -18.18
C ILE A 56 8.30 -51.29 -17.98
N THR A 57 8.84 -52.45 -18.38
CA THR A 57 8.16 -53.74 -18.20
C THR A 57 7.90 -54.07 -16.73
N HIS A 58 8.83 -53.73 -15.83
CA HIS A 58 8.62 -53.90 -14.40
C HIS A 58 7.49 -53.00 -13.88
N ILE A 59 7.45 -51.73 -14.31
CA ILE A 59 6.39 -50.80 -13.92
C ILE A 59 5.04 -51.25 -14.46
N GLU A 60 4.99 -51.71 -15.71
CA GLU A 60 3.76 -52.22 -16.33
C GLU A 60 3.20 -53.44 -15.60
N SER A 61 4.07 -54.34 -15.15
CA SER A 61 3.65 -55.58 -14.47
C SER A 61 3.27 -55.38 -12.99
N VAL A 62 3.92 -54.44 -12.28
CA VAL A 62 3.78 -54.30 -10.82
C VAL A 62 2.94 -53.08 -10.41
N TYR A 63 2.96 -52.01 -11.20
CA TYR A 63 2.37 -50.71 -10.83
C TYR A 63 1.23 -50.25 -11.75
N SER A 64 0.69 -51.11 -12.63
CA SER A 64 -0.43 -50.77 -13.53
C SER A 64 -1.82 -51.00 -12.96
N ASP A 65 -1.96 -51.27 -11.67
CA ASP A 65 -3.29 -51.47 -11.09
C ASP A 65 -4.14 -50.19 -11.20
N ILE A 66 -5.35 -50.32 -11.75
CA ILE A 66 -6.23 -49.19 -12.01
C ILE A 66 -6.74 -48.56 -10.70
N ASN A 67 -6.83 -49.35 -9.62
CA ASN A 67 -7.29 -48.83 -8.34
C ASN A 67 -6.25 -47.89 -7.73
N THR A 68 -4.98 -48.28 -7.73
CA THR A 68 -3.88 -47.44 -7.24
C THR A 68 -3.57 -46.26 -8.16
N ASN A 69 -3.77 -46.42 -9.48
CA ASN A 69 -3.48 -45.35 -10.45
C ASN A 69 -4.61 -44.34 -10.61
N PHE A 70 -5.87 -44.71 -10.37
CA PHE A 70 -7.00 -43.83 -10.66
C PHE A 70 -7.97 -43.70 -9.49
N TYR A 71 -8.57 -44.81 -9.03
CA TYR A 71 -9.65 -44.74 -8.05
C TYR A 71 -9.23 -44.20 -6.68
N TYR A 72 -8.09 -44.66 -6.12
CA TYR A 72 -7.61 -44.15 -4.82
C TYR A 72 -7.16 -42.69 -4.88
N PRO A 73 -6.33 -42.25 -5.86
CA PRO A 73 -6.02 -40.83 -6.02
C PRO A 73 -7.27 -39.95 -6.20
N LEU A 74 -8.26 -40.42 -6.97
CA LEU A 74 -9.52 -39.70 -7.18
C LEU A 74 -10.31 -39.57 -5.88
N LEU A 75 -10.49 -40.66 -5.14
CA LEU A 75 -11.19 -40.67 -3.86
C LEU A 75 -10.50 -39.76 -2.84
N VAL A 76 -9.18 -39.85 -2.71
CA VAL A 76 -8.41 -39.00 -1.79
C VAL A 76 -8.47 -37.53 -2.20
N SER A 77 -8.41 -37.22 -3.50
CA SER A 77 -8.55 -35.84 -3.97
C SER A 77 -9.93 -35.26 -3.68
N PHE A 78 -10.99 -36.05 -3.83
CA PHE A 78 -12.36 -35.66 -3.51
C PHE A 78 -12.53 -35.41 -2.00
N LEU A 79 -12.03 -36.34 -1.17
CA LEU A 79 -12.03 -36.19 0.29
C LEU A 79 -11.20 -34.98 0.70
N TYR A 80 -10.04 -34.75 0.10
CA TYR A 80 -9.20 -33.60 0.39
C TYR A 80 -9.93 -32.29 0.08
N VAL A 81 -10.49 -32.12 -1.11
CA VAL A 81 -11.21 -30.90 -1.49
C VAL A 81 -12.44 -30.65 -0.60
N THR A 82 -13.12 -31.71 -0.17
CA THR A 82 -14.33 -31.61 0.65
C THR A 82 -14.02 -31.39 2.14
N LEU A 83 -13.05 -32.12 2.69
CA LEU A 83 -12.73 -32.10 4.11
C LEU A 83 -11.75 -31.00 4.49
N PHE A 84 -10.87 -30.58 3.58
CA PHE A 84 -9.85 -29.57 3.88
C PHE A 84 -10.44 -28.22 4.33
N PRO A 85 -11.51 -27.68 3.71
CA PRO A 85 -12.20 -26.49 4.23
C PRO A 85 -12.72 -26.70 5.66
N LEU A 86 -13.29 -27.87 5.96
CA LEU A 86 -13.81 -28.18 7.31
C LEU A 86 -12.70 -28.24 8.34
N VAL A 87 -11.60 -28.94 8.04
CA VAL A 87 -10.43 -29.02 8.93
C VAL A 87 -9.83 -27.63 9.17
N LYS A 88 -9.78 -26.79 8.13
CA LYS A 88 -9.29 -25.41 8.24
C LYS A 88 -10.17 -24.57 9.18
N GLU A 89 -11.49 -24.62 9.04
CA GLU A 89 -12.41 -23.89 9.92
C GLU A 89 -12.31 -24.38 11.37
N ILE A 90 -12.20 -25.69 11.58
CA ILE A 90 -11.99 -26.26 12.92
C ILE A 90 -10.66 -25.79 13.51
N ALA A 91 -9.58 -25.79 12.73
CA ALA A 91 -8.27 -25.33 13.20
C ALA A 91 -8.29 -23.84 13.59
N ILE A 92 -8.95 -22.99 12.79
CA ILE A 92 -9.12 -21.55 13.10
C ILE A 92 -9.96 -21.38 14.37
N SER A 93 -11.05 -22.14 14.51
CA SER A 93 -11.90 -22.12 15.69
C SER A 93 -11.13 -22.53 16.95
N LEU A 94 -10.39 -23.65 16.90
CA LEU A 94 -9.54 -24.11 17.99
C LEU A 94 -8.47 -23.08 18.37
N TRP A 95 -7.83 -22.47 17.37
CA TRP A 95 -6.84 -21.41 17.60
C TRP A 95 -7.46 -20.21 18.31
N THR A 96 -8.64 -19.77 17.86
CA THR A 96 -9.38 -18.64 18.45
C THR A 96 -9.81 -18.95 19.88
N ILE A 97 -10.27 -20.17 20.14
CA ILE A 97 -10.62 -20.64 21.49
C ILE A 97 -9.37 -20.64 22.38
N ALA A 98 -8.24 -21.16 21.89
CA ALA A 98 -6.98 -21.17 22.63
C ALA A 98 -6.49 -19.76 22.97
N GLU A 99 -6.57 -18.81 22.03
CA GLU A 99 -6.26 -17.40 22.29
C GLU A 99 -7.20 -16.78 23.32
N ASN A 100 -8.50 -17.05 23.23
CA ASN A 100 -9.49 -16.50 24.15
C ASN A 100 -9.33 -17.06 25.57
N LEU A 101 -9.03 -18.35 25.70
CA LEU A 101 -8.68 -18.99 26.97
C LEU A 101 -7.38 -18.41 27.54
N GLY A 102 -6.34 -18.23 26.71
CA GLY A 102 -5.09 -17.59 27.09
C GLY A 102 -5.27 -16.15 27.59
N LYS A 103 -6.11 -15.36 26.91
CA LYS A 103 -6.47 -13.99 27.33
C LYS A 103 -7.33 -13.94 28.60
N SER A 104 -8.08 -15.01 28.89
CA SER A 104 -8.86 -15.14 30.13
C SER A 104 -7.97 -15.52 31.32
N LEU A 105 -7.00 -16.41 31.10
CA LEU A 105 -5.99 -16.80 32.09
C LEU A 105 -4.97 -15.69 32.37
N SER A 106 -4.55 -14.95 31.33
CA SER A 106 -3.65 -13.78 31.49
C SER A 106 -4.33 -12.64 32.25
N ARG A 107 -5.66 -12.47 32.13
CA ARG A 107 -6.43 -11.52 32.94
C ARG A 107 -6.46 -11.86 34.43
N TRP A 108 -6.28 -13.13 34.78
CA TRP A 108 -6.27 -13.59 36.17
C TRP A 108 -4.87 -13.52 36.81
N SER A 109 -3.81 -13.49 35.98
CA SER A 109 -2.40 -13.52 36.40
C SER A 109 -1.65 -12.19 36.19
N VAL A 110 -2.30 -11.16 35.64
CA VAL A 110 -1.76 -9.79 35.53
C VAL A 110 -2.49 -8.87 36.52
N PRO A 111 -1.96 -8.64 37.73
CA PRO A 111 -2.55 -7.69 38.68
C PRO A 111 -2.28 -6.20 38.33
N ASN A 112 -1.96 -5.84 37.08
CA ASN A 112 -1.59 -4.46 36.71
C ASN A 112 -2.07 -3.99 35.32
N LEU A 113 -3.27 -4.41 34.91
CA LEU A 113 -4.09 -3.59 34.00
C LEU A 113 -5.37 -3.28 34.77
N ALA A 114 -5.23 -2.43 35.79
CA ALA A 114 -6.40 -1.90 36.49
C ALA A 114 -7.33 -1.32 35.42
N PRO A 115 -8.60 -1.77 35.31
CA PRO A 115 -9.58 -1.01 34.56
C PRO A 115 -9.57 0.40 35.15
N ILE A 116 -9.25 1.40 34.31
CA ILE A 116 -9.18 2.82 34.70
C ILE A 116 -10.27 3.09 35.72
N SER A 117 -9.85 3.41 36.95
CA SER A 117 -10.79 3.59 38.06
C SER A 117 -11.84 4.63 37.64
N LYS A 118 -13.09 4.52 38.11
CA LYS A 118 -14.11 5.54 37.81
C LYS A 118 -13.62 6.96 38.13
N ALA A 119 -12.77 7.09 39.14
CA ALA A 119 -12.10 8.34 39.51
C ALA A 119 -11.07 8.80 38.45
N GLU A 120 -10.25 7.90 37.90
CA GLU A 120 -9.28 8.22 36.84
C GLU A 120 -9.98 8.54 35.52
N LYS A 121 -11.08 7.86 35.20
CA LYS A 121 -11.91 8.18 34.03
C LYS A 121 -12.51 9.57 34.17
N ALA A 122 -13.02 9.92 35.35
CA ALA A 122 -13.54 11.25 35.62
C ALA A 122 -12.42 12.31 35.56
N ALA A 123 -11.23 12.02 36.08
CA ALA A 123 -10.07 12.90 35.99
C ALA A 123 -9.61 13.11 34.53
N LEU A 124 -9.62 12.06 33.71
CA LEU A 124 -9.27 12.14 32.30
C LEU A 124 -10.29 12.94 31.50
N ILE A 125 -11.58 12.77 31.77
CA ILE A 125 -12.67 13.57 31.16
C ILE A 125 -12.52 15.03 31.54
N ASN A 126 -12.24 15.33 32.82
CA ASN A 126 -12.01 16.70 33.27
C ASN A 126 -10.77 17.29 32.57
N LEU A 127 -9.68 16.54 32.45
CA LEU A 127 -8.48 16.98 31.75
C LEU A 127 -8.75 17.27 30.27
N MET A 128 -9.53 16.43 29.58
CA MET A 128 -9.94 16.68 28.19
C MET A 128 -10.81 17.92 28.07
N ASN A 129 -11.77 18.12 28.97
CA ASN A 129 -12.63 19.30 28.98
C ASN A 129 -11.84 20.59 29.25
N THR A 130 -10.83 20.54 30.12
CA THR A 130 -9.94 21.68 30.38
C THR A 130 -9.09 21.99 29.15
N LYS A 131 -8.53 20.96 28.50
CA LYS A 131 -7.77 21.12 27.25
C LYS A 131 -8.63 21.67 26.12
N GLU A 132 -9.88 21.23 26.00
CA GLU A 132 -10.81 21.76 25.00
C GLU A 132 -11.12 23.25 25.23
N LYS A 133 -11.28 23.67 26.49
CA LYS A 133 -11.43 25.09 26.83
C LYS A 133 -10.19 25.91 26.47
N GLU A 134 -9.01 25.43 26.84
CA GLU A 134 -7.73 26.07 26.48
C GLU A 134 -7.60 26.21 24.96
N PHE A 135 -7.99 25.19 24.18
CA PHE A 135 -7.95 25.27 22.72
C PHE A 135 -8.99 26.25 22.15
N LYS A 136 -10.20 26.32 22.70
CA LYS A 136 -11.21 27.30 22.27
C LYS A 136 -10.78 28.73 22.57
N GLU A 137 -10.15 28.97 23.71
CA GLU A 137 -9.63 30.29 24.08
C GLU A 137 -8.50 30.72 23.14
N LYS A 138 -7.56 29.80 22.85
CA LYS A 138 -6.52 30.04 21.83
C LYS A 138 -7.06 30.30 20.44
N LEU A 139 -8.14 29.60 20.04
CA LEU A 139 -8.80 29.86 18.75
C LEU A 139 -9.40 31.27 18.72
N ARG A 140 -10.08 31.69 19.80
CA ARG A 140 -10.65 33.05 19.88
C ARG A 140 -9.58 34.13 19.83
N GLU A 141 -8.47 33.93 20.54
CA GLU A 141 -7.33 34.86 20.51
C GLU A 141 -6.74 34.98 19.08
N LYS A 142 -6.64 33.86 18.35
CA LYS A 142 -6.17 33.85 16.97
C LYS A 142 -7.16 34.53 16.01
N ASP A 143 -8.46 34.34 16.21
CA ASP A 143 -9.49 35.03 15.42
C ASP A 143 -9.47 36.55 15.65
N GLU A 144 -9.31 36.99 16.91
CA GLU A 144 -9.11 38.41 17.27
C GLU A 144 -7.84 38.99 16.61
N GLN A 145 -6.75 38.22 16.57
CA GLN A 145 -5.52 38.62 15.85
C GLN A 145 -5.74 38.73 14.33
N ILE A 146 -6.48 37.80 13.73
CA ILE A 146 -6.81 37.83 12.30
C ILE A 146 -7.66 39.07 11.98
N GLU A 147 -8.66 39.38 12.80
CA GLU A 147 -9.52 40.55 12.62
C GLU A 147 -8.70 41.86 12.75
N ALA A 148 -7.82 41.94 13.75
CA ALA A 148 -6.92 43.07 13.91
C ALA A 148 -5.99 43.25 12.71
N LEU A 149 -5.38 42.18 12.21
CA LEU A 149 -4.53 42.20 11.02
C LEU A 149 -5.30 42.59 9.75
N GLN A 150 -6.51 42.07 9.58
CA GLN A 150 -7.38 42.45 8.45
C GLN A 150 -7.76 43.94 8.50
N SER A 151 -8.01 44.48 9.69
CA SER A 151 -8.30 45.91 9.84
C SER A 151 -7.11 46.80 9.46
N LEU A 152 -5.89 46.39 9.82
CA LEU A 152 -4.65 47.08 9.44
C LEU A 152 -4.42 47.06 7.93
N VAL A 153 -4.57 45.89 7.30
CA VAL A 153 -4.44 45.77 5.83
C VAL A 153 -5.47 46.64 5.12
N ARG A 154 -6.71 46.66 5.60
CA ARG A 154 -7.79 47.48 5.02
C ARG A 154 -7.54 48.98 5.18
N SER A 155 -6.93 49.41 6.28
CA SER A 155 -6.51 50.81 6.45
C SER A 155 -5.36 51.19 5.50
N GLU A 156 -4.40 50.29 5.27
CA GLU A 156 -3.31 50.53 4.31
C GLU A 156 -3.80 50.58 2.85
N GLU A 157 -4.80 49.78 2.49
CA GLU A 157 -5.42 49.82 1.15
C GLU A 157 -6.19 51.12 0.92
N SER A 158 -6.88 51.64 1.94
CA SER A 158 -7.65 52.90 1.83
C SER A 158 -6.78 54.16 1.83
N GLU A 159 -5.55 54.11 2.35
CA GLU A 159 -4.56 55.17 2.18
C GLU A 159 -3.94 55.19 0.76
N LYS A 160 -3.78 54.03 0.11
CA LYS A 160 -3.24 53.96 -1.26
C LYS A 160 -4.23 54.41 -2.34
N ASP A 161 -5.53 54.21 -2.15
CA ASP A 161 -6.55 54.63 -3.12
C ASP A 161 -6.80 56.16 -3.12
N ASN A 162 -6.45 56.86 -2.03
CA ASN A 162 -6.57 58.32 -1.98
C ASN A 162 -5.45 59.09 -2.72
N ASP A 163 -4.37 58.42 -3.12
CA ASP A 163 -3.23 59.07 -3.82
C ASP A 163 -3.28 58.91 -5.36
N LEU A 164 -4.29 58.21 -5.89
CA LEU A 164 -4.46 57.94 -7.34
C LEU A 164 -5.62 58.70 -8.01
N THR A 165 -6.30 59.62 -7.31
CA THR A 165 -7.42 60.41 -7.87
C THR A 165 -7.03 61.79 -8.42
N ASN A 166 -5.73 62.10 -8.57
CA ASN A 166 -5.28 63.28 -9.31
C ASN A 166 -4.45 62.89 -10.55
N GLY A 167 -5.13 62.86 -11.69
CA GLY A 167 -4.53 62.97 -13.02
C GLY A 167 -4.42 61.66 -13.79
N THR A 168 -5.31 61.45 -14.77
CA THR A 168 -5.01 61.66 -16.21
C THR A 168 -6.17 61.05 -17.01
N ASP A 169 -6.85 61.89 -17.80
CA ASP A 169 -7.84 61.46 -18.78
C ASP A 169 -7.18 60.57 -19.85
N ILE A 170 -7.60 59.31 -19.94
CA ILE A 170 -7.26 58.41 -21.06
C ILE A 170 -8.58 57.97 -21.72
N PRO A 171 -8.72 58.13 -23.04
CA PRO A 171 -9.96 57.82 -23.75
C PRO A 171 -10.22 56.32 -23.80
N ALA A 172 -11.48 55.97 -23.55
CA ALA A 172 -12.00 54.61 -23.56
C ALA A 172 -11.83 53.94 -24.93
N VAL A 173 -10.98 52.90 -24.97
CA VAL A 173 -10.90 51.93 -26.08
C VAL A 173 -11.55 50.63 -25.59
N PRO A 174 -12.49 50.02 -26.35
CA PRO A 174 -13.26 48.88 -25.89
C PRO A 174 -12.40 47.60 -25.76
N PRO A 175 -12.35 46.95 -24.58
CA PRO A 175 -11.48 45.82 -24.31
C PRO A 175 -12.17 44.50 -24.70
N SER A 176 -12.13 44.12 -25.98
CA SER A 176 -12.65 42.79 -26.36
C SER A 176 -11.88 42.00 -27.42
N GLU A 177 -10.95 42.62 -28.15
CA GLU A 177 -10.19 41.92 -29.21
C GLU A 177 -8.68 41.81 -28.91
N LEU A 178 -8.06 42.83 -28.29
CA LEU A 178 -6.61 42.78 -27.99
C LEU A 178 -6.25 41.79 -26.86
N PHE A 179 -7.17 41.54 -25.92
CA PHE A 179 -6.93 40.64 -24.78
C PHE A 179 -6.99 39.16 -25.15
N LYS A 180 -7.73 38.78 -26.22
CA LYS A 180 -7.86 37.38 -26.62
C LYS A 180 -6.57 36.85 -27.26
N ASP A 181 -5.88 37.66 -28.05
CA ASP A 181 -4.61 37.25 -28.66
C ASP A 181 -3.43 37.28 -27.68
N ILE A 182 -3.46 38.18 -26.69
CA ILE A 182 -2.48 38.20 -25.59
C ILE A 182 -2.67 36.97 -24.68
N ILE A 183 -3.91 36.58 -24.35
CA ILE A 183 -4.15 35.38 -23.52
C ILE A 183 -3.83 34.08 -24.29
N LYS A 184 -4.11 34.02 -25.60
CA LYS A 184 -3.84 32.84 -26.43
C LYS A 184 -2.36 32.67 -26.80
N SER A 185 -1.58 33.75 -26.78
CA SER A 185 -0.11 33.69 -26.89
C SER A 185 0.58 33.46 -25.54
N ALA A 186 0.00 33.92 -24.43
CA ALA A 186 0.48 33.61 -23.07
C ALA A 186 0.21 32.14 -22.67
N SER A 187 -0.93 31.55 -23.07
CA SER A 187 -1.27 30.16 -22.71
C SER A 187 -0.47 29.11 -23.49
N LYS A 188 0.26 29.50 -24.55
CA LYS A 188 1.11 28.59 -25.35
C LYS A 188 2.61 28.66 -25.04
N SER A 189 3.04 29.57 -24.15
CA SER A 189 4.48 29.74 -23.83
C SER A 189 4.85 29.68 -22.35
N ALA A 190 3.91 29.47 -21.44
CA ALA A 190 4.16 29.53 -20.00
C ALA A 190 4.00 28.18 -19.28
N THR A 191 4.74 27.14 -19.70
CA THR A 191 5.36 26.28 -18.68
C THR A 191 6.76 26.84 -18.48
N PRO A 192 7.03 27.55 -17.36
CA PRO A 192 8.39 27.93 -17.02
C PRO A 192 9.23 26.66 -17.13
N LYS A 193 10.28 26.69 -17.95
CA LYS A 193 11.31 25.65 -17.89
C LYS A 193 11.97 25.81 -16.53
N GLU A 194 11.35 25.23 -15.49
CA GLU A 194 11.97 25.05 -14.19
C GLU A 194 13.35 24.47 -14.46
N SER A 195 14.37 25.15 -13.95
CA SER A 195 15.71 24.65 -14.14
C SER A 195 15.80 23.28 -13.47
N LYS A 196 16.63 22.39 -14.01
CA LYS A 196 16.87 21.07 -13.43
C LYS A 196 17.30 21.18 -11.95
N GLN A 197 17.93 22.30 -11.59
CA GLN A 197 18.34 22.64 -10.23
C GLN A 197 17.14 22.91 -9.31
N ASP A 198 16.19 23.76 -9.73
CA ASP A 198 15.01 24.11 -8.94
C ASP A 198 14.15 22.87 -8.64
N ARG A 199 14.03 21.97 -9.63
CA ARG A 199 13.37 20.68 -9.44
C ARG A 199 14.07 19.78 -8.43
N MET A 200 15.39 19.78 -8.42
CA MET A 200 16.19 18.96 -7.50
C MET A 200 16.04 19.48 -6.07
N GLU A 201 16.07 20.80 -5.85
CA GLU A 201 15.92 21.43 -4.54
C GLU A 201 14.50 21.27 -3.98
N TYR A 202 13.48 21.43 -4.83
CA TYR A 202 12.09 21.16 -4.48
C TYR A 202 11.91 19.70 -4.02
N ASN A 203 12.39 18.75 -4.83
CA ASN A 203 12.28 17.33 -4.51
C ASN A 203 12.99 16.98 -3.20
N GLU A 204 14.13 17.59 -2.91
CA GLU A 204 14.86 17.36 -1.66
C GLU A 204 14.09 17.88 -0.44
N SER A 205 13.50 19.07 -0.52
CA SER A 205 12.68 19.65 0.55
C SER A 205 11.45 18.80 0.86
N VAL A 206 10.77 18.34 -0.19
CA VAL A 206 9.58 17.48 -0.06
C VAL A 206 9.99 16.11 0.53
N ARG A 207 11.10 15.53 0.06
CA ARG A 207 11.65 14.29 0.62
C ARG A 207 11.96 14.42 2.10
N ARG A 208 12.69 15.47 2.51
CA ARG A 208 13.04 15.71 3.93
C ARG A 208 11.78 15.79 4.78
N TYR A 209 10.75 16.49 4.33
CA TYR A 209 9.50 16.60 5.08
C TYR A 209 8.82 15.23 5.31
N PHE A 210 8.63 14.43 4.27
CA PHE A 210 7.97 13.12 4.40
C PHE A 210 8.81 12.07 5.14
N THR A 211 10.10 12.30 5.35
CA THR A 211 10.91 11.47 6.26
C THR A 211 10.68 11.75 7.75
N THR A 212 10.07 12.89 8.09
CA THR A 212 9.75 13.23 9.48
C THR A 212 8.52 12.47 9.98
N ALA A 213 8.42 12.28 11.30
CA ALA A 213 7.27 11.60 11.92
C ALA A 213 5.93 12.31 11.59
N ASP A 214 5.94 13.65 11.59
CA ASP A 214 4.77 14.45 11.26
C ASP A 214 4.41 14.31 9.79
N GLY A 215 5.39 14.42 8.88
CA GLY A 215 5.17 14.25 7.45
C GLY A 215 4.58 12.88 7.10
N GLN A 216 5.09 11.81 7.71
CA GLN A 216 4.48 10.47 7.56
C GLN A 216 3.07 10.39 8.14
N HIS A 217 2.81 11.01 9.30
CA HIS A 217 1.49 11.03 9.89
C HIS A 217 0.46 11.71 8.96
N TYR A 218 0.81 12.87 8.40
CA TYR A 218 -0.05 13.58 7.45
C TYR A 218 -0.24 12.83 6.14
N LEU A 219 0.83 12.26 5.58
CA LEU A 219 0.74 11.45 4.37
C LEU A 219 -0.23 10.27 4.57
N ARG A 220 -0.12 9.55 5.69
CA ARG A 220 -1.02 8.44 6.02
C ARG A 220 -2.47 8.90 6.14
N ASN A 221 -2.73 10.06 6.74
CA ASN A 221 -4.10 10.59 6.86
C ASN A 221 -4.68 10.95 5.50
N SER A 222 -3.93 11.70 4.69
CA SER A 222 -4.40 12.10 3.37
C SER A 222 -4.60 10.91 2.43
N VAL A 223 -3.76 9.88 2.53
CA VAL A 223 -3.94 8.61 1.80
C VAL A 223 -5.18 7.85 2.29
N ALA A 224 -5.41 7.81 3.61
CA ALA A 224 -6.59 7.18 4.19
C ALA A 224 -7.88 7.84 3.69
N ASP A 225 -7.92 9.17 3.70
CA ASP A 225 -9.06 9.95 3.23
C ASP A 225 -9.31 9.73 1.73
N LYS A 226 -8.26 9.76 0.91
CA LYS A 226 -8.38 9.59 -0.55
C LYS A 226 -8.78 8.19 -0.96
N LEU A 227 -8.37 7.17 -0.21
CA LEU A 227 -8.74 5.78 -0.46
C LEU A 227 -10.03 5.36 0.26
N ASN A 228 -10.68 6.26 1.02
CA ASN A 228 -11.83 5.96 1.89
C ASN A 228 -11.56 4.79 2.86
N LEU A 229 -10.36 4.76 3.46
CA LEU A 229 -9.92 3.69 4.35
C LEU A 229 -9.97 4.12 5.82
N SER A 230 -10.70 3.37 6.65
CA SER A 230 -10.70 3.59 8.10
C SER A 230 -9.42 3.12 8.78
N ARG A 231 -8.79 3.97 9.61
CA ARG A 231 -7.57 3.63 10.39
C ARG A 231 -7.83 2.64 11.53
N GLU A 232 -9.08 2.54 11.98
CA GLU A 232 -9.47 1.62 13.05
C GLU A 232 -9.51 0.17 12.58
N ASN A 233 -9.70 -0.05 11.27
CA ASN A 233 -9.66 -1.38 10.69
C ASN A 233 -8.19 -1.80 10.44
N PRO A 234 -7.73 -2.93 11.04
CA PRO A 234 -6.32 -3.35 10.95
C PRO A 234 -5.86 -3.69 9.53
N ASN A 235 -6.77 -4.07 8.62
CA ASN A 235 -6.43 -4.33 7.22
C ASN A 235 -6.26 -3.04 6.44
N HIS A 236 -7.17 -2.08 6.66
CA HIS A 236 -7.06 -0.74 6.07
C HIS A 236 -5.82 -0.01 6.57
N ALA A 237 -5.48 -0.11 7.86
CA ALA A 237 -4.26 0.47 8.41
C ALA A 237 -2.99 -0.04 7.69
N LYS A 238 -2.94 -1.33 7.36
CA LYS A 238 -1.83 -1.91 6.57
C LYS A 238 -1.81 -1.38 5.14
N ASP A 239 -2.97 -1.24 4.51
CA ASP A 239 -3.07 -0.72 3.14
C ASP A 239 -2.70 0.77 3.06
N ILE A 240 -3.08 1.56 4.06
CA ILE A 240 -2.70 2.97 4.21
C ILE A 240 -1.18 3.06 4.37
N GLU A 241 -0.62 2.26 5.28
CA GLU A 241 0.83 2.21 5.53
C GLU A 241 1.58 1.89 4.23
N LEU A 242 1.19 0.80 3.57
CA LEU A 242 1.82 0.33 2.35
C LEU A 242 1.74 1.37 1.23
N SER A 243 0.56 1.96 1.01
CA SER A 243 0.35 2.99 -0.01
C SER A 243 1.19 4.25 0.27
N SER A 244 1.31 4.65 1.54
CA SER A 244 2.14 5.79 1.94
C SER A 244 3.64 5.53 1.67
N VAL A 245 4.13 4.32 1.98
CA VAL A 245 5.51 3.92 1.72
C VAL A 245 5.79 3.85 0.22
N LEU A 246 4.85 3.37 -0.59
CA LEU A 246 4.98 3.31 -2.05
C LEU A 246 5.06 4.70 -2.66
N LEU A 247 4.21 5.64 -2.23
CA LEU A 247 4.28 7.03 -2.67
C LEU A 247 5.60 7.69 -2.25
N GLU A 248 6.03 7.52 -1.00
CA GLU A 248 7.31 8.04 -0.52
C GLU A 248 8.48 7.51 -1.36
N ARG A 249 8.45 6.21 -1.70
CA ARG A 249 9.49 5.59 -2.53
C ARG A 249 9.45 6.07 -3.97
N ALA A 250 8.26 6.27 -4.53
CA ALA A 250 8.09 6.88 -5.85
C ALA A 250 8.75 8.26 -5.88
N MET A 251 8.65 9.03 -4.81
CA MET A 251 9.29 10.35 -4.75
C MET A 251 10.80 10.29 -4.57
N ARG A 252 11.31 9.25 -3.90
CA ARG A 252 12.74 9.09 -3.61
C ARG A 252 13.56 8.61 -4.80
N SER A 253 12.96 7.89 -5.75
CA SER A 253 13.69 7.46 -6.94
C SER A 253 14.00 8.64 -7.86
N GLU A 254 15.15 8.58 -8.54
CA GLU A 254 15.59 9.65 -9.46
C GLU A 254 14.64 9.80 -10.65
N ASP A 255 14.08 8.69 -11.13
CA ASP A 255 13.12 8.65 -12.23
C ASP A 255 11.65 8.80 -11.78
N GLU A 256 11.42 9.01 -10.48
CA GLU A 256 10.08 9.02 -9.87
C GLU A 256 9.29 7.71 -10.09
N THR A 257 10.02 6.60 -10.25
CA THR A 257 9.46 5.26 -10.50
C THR A 257 9.53 4.35 -9.28
N VAL A 258 8.57 3.43 -9.18
CA VAL A 258 8.52 2.32 -8.22
C VAL A 258 8.48 1.02 -8.99
N LYS A 259 9.36 0.09 -8.61
CA LYS A 259 9.43 -1.24 -9.21
C LYS A 259 8.51 -2.20 -8.45
N GLU A 260 7.80 -3.06 -9.17
CA GLU A 260 7.00 -4.15 -8.60
C GLU A 260 7.91 -5.28 -8.06
N VAL A 261 8.45 -5.11 -6.86
CA VAL A 261 9.23 -6.15 -6.16
C VAL A 261 8.71 -6.28 -4.73
N GLY A 262 8.75 -7.49 -4.18
CA GLY A 262 8.48 -7.70 -2.76
C GLY A 262 9.35 -6.78 -1.91
N PHE A 263 8.72 -6.07 -0.98
CA PHE A 263 9.39 -5.09 -0.14
C PHE A 263 9.50 -5.61 1.29
N ASP A 264 10.65 -5.38 1.93
CA ASP A 264 10.72 -5.43 3.38
C ASP A 264 10.30 -4.07 3.93
N ILE A 265 9.22 -4.04 4.71
CA ILE A 265 8.86 -2.84 5.49
C ILE A 265 9.27 -3.05 6.94
N ASN A 266 9.84 -2.01 7.52
CA ASN A 266 10.09 -1.96 8.96
C ASN A 266 8.83 -1.42 9.65
N VAL A 267 8.04 -2.32 10.24
CA VAL A 267 6.86 -1.96 11.03
C VAL A 267 7.21 -2.16 12.49
N ASN A 268 7.27 -1.07 13.26
CA ASN A 268 7.59 -1.07 14.70
C ASN A 268 8.93 -1.75 15.03
N GLY A 269 9.98 -1.49 14.24
CA GLY A 269 11.32 -2.04 14.46
C GLY A 269 11.51 -3.47 13.93
N LYS A 270 10.49 -4.08 13.31
CA LYS A 270 10.58 -5.42 12.70
C LYS A 270 10.46 -5.33 11.18
N ASN A 271 11.50 -5.81 10.49
CA ASN A 271 11.43 -6.03 9.04
C ASN A 271 10.47 -7.19 8.76
N LYS A 272 9.41 -6.90 8.01
CA LYS A 272 8.49 -7.91 7.48
C LYS A 272 8.54 -7.87 5.96
N GLY A 273 8.86 -8.99 5.35
CA GLY A 273 8.68 -9.19 3.92
C GLY A 273 7.20 -9.10 3.59
N LEU A 274 6.85 -8.15 2.74
CA LEU A 274 5.50 -8.03 2.19
C LEU A 274 5.31 -9.07 1.09
N VAL A 275 4.14 -9.70 1.12
CA VAL A 275 3.69 -10.54 0.03
C VAL A 275 3.53 -9.68 -1.21
N THR A 276 4.12 -10.07 -2.33
CA THR A 276 4.07 -9.35 -3.61
C THR A 276 2.64 -9.00 -4.02
N SER A 277 1.66 -9.85 -3.71
CA SER A 277 0.24 -9.58 -3.99
C SER A 277 -0.30 -8.33 -3.27
N ALA A 278 0.13 -8.06 -2.03
CA ALA A 278 -0.31 -6.88 -1.29
C ALA A 278 0.28 -5.59 -1.88
N VAL A 279 1.55 -5.65 -2.29
CA VAL A 279 2.23 -4.57 -2.99
C VAL A 279 1.51 -4.23 -4.29
N ASN A 280 1.19 -5.26 -5.08
CA ASN A 280 0.49 -5.10 -6.35
C ASN A 280 -0.89 -4.49 -6.16
N ALA A 281 -1.64 -4.96 -5.17
CA ALA A 281 -2.95 -4.42 -4.83
C ALA A 281 -2.87 -2.93 -4.44
N ALA A 282 -1.86 -2.53 -3.66
CA ALA A 282 -1.66 -1.13 -3.28
C ALA A 282 -1.24 -0.25 -4.47
N LEU A 283 -0.33 -0.74 -5.33
CA LEU A 283 0.06 -0.04 -6.57
C LEU A 283 -1.15 0.15 -7.50
N ASP A 284 -2.00 -0.86 -7.65
CA ASP A 284 -3.23 -0.74 -8.45
C ASP A 284 -4.22 0.25 -7.85
N LYS A 285 -4.39 0.28 -6.52
CA LYS A 285 -5.23 1.31 -5.85
C LYS A 285 -4.71 2.71 -6.14
N LEU A 286 -3.41 2.93 -6.00
CA LEU A 286 -2.76 4.22 -6.30
C LEU A 286 -2.86 4.61 -7.78
N ARG A 287 -2.86 3.63 -8.68
CA ARG A 287 -3.10 3.84 -10.11
C ARG A 287 -4.55 4.21 -10.41
N ILE A 288 -5.51 3.54 -9.77
CA ILE A 288 -6.94 3.81 -9.96
C ILE A 288 -7.29 5.24 -9.54
N ILE A 289 -6.70 5.75 -8.45
CA ILE A 289 -6.89 7.15 -8.02
C ILE A 289 -6.04 8.15 -8.83
N GLY A 290 -5.31 7.70 -9.85
CA GLY A 290 -4.55 8.56 -10.75
C GLY A 290 -3.19 9.02 -10.23
N TYR A 291 -2.72 8.55 -9.07
CA TYR A 291 -1.44 9.02 -8.48
C TYR A 291 -0.22 8.34 -9.11
N LEU A 292 -0.38 7.13 -9.61
CA LEU A 292 0.67 6.38 -10.30
C LEU A 292 0.20 5.99 -11.70
N GLU A 293 1.12 6.02 -12.66
CA GLU A 293 0.92 5.52 -14.02
C GLU A 293 1.81 4.29 -14.24
N LYS A 294 1.25 3.23 -14.79
CA LYS A 294 2.01 2.01 -15.09
C LYS A 294 2.85 2.22 -16.35
N LEU A 295 4.15 2.02 -16.24
CA LEU A 295 5.09 2.03 -17.36
C LEU A 295 5.23 0.63 -17.97
N ASP A 296 5.77 0.59 -19.19
CA ASP A 296 6.10 -0.66 -19.88
C ASP A 296 7.07 -1.52 -19.07
N LYS A 297 6.93 -2.83 -19.23
CA LYS A 297 7.78 -3.81 -18.53
C LYS A 297 9.23 -3.61 -18.93
N LYS A 298 10.10 -3.50 -17.92
CA LYS A 298 11.56 -3.50 -18.09
C LYS A 298 12.13 -4.62 -17.21
N ASP A 299 13.05 -5.42 -17.77
CA ASP A 299 13.71 -6.51 -17.04
C ASP A 299 12.75 -7.54 -16.39
N GLY A 300 11.55 -7.71 -16.96
CA GLY A 300 10.52 -8.63 -16.45
C GLY A 300 9.67 -8.08 -15.30
N PHE A 301 9.86 -6.83 -14.88
CA PHE A 301 9.10 -6.20 -13.81
C PHE A 301 8.23 -5.06 -14.33
N ASN A 302 7.09 -4.83 -13.68
CA ASN A 302 6.29 -3.63 -13.93
C ASN A 302 6.89 -2.45 -13.14
N TYR A 303 6.88 -1.28 -13.76
CA TYR A 303 7.29 -0.02 -13.14
C TYR A 303 6.08 0.91 -13.07
N TYR A 304 6.04 1.75 -12.04
CA TYR A 304 4.98 2.73 -11.83
C TYR A 304 5.62 4.09 -11.65
N LYS A 305 5.23 5.09 -12.44
CA LYS A 305 5.72 6.45 -12.36
C LYS A 305 4.73 7.33 -11.61
N LEU A 306 5.23 8.27 -10.81
CA LEU A 306 4.40 9.29 -10.18
C LEU A 306 3.81 10.24 -11.23
N THR A 307 2.48 10.38 -11.24
CA THR A 307 1.78 11.28 -12.16
C THR A 307 1.83 12.73 -11.67
N ASP A 308 1.42 13.68 -12.52
CA ASP A 308 1.27 15.08 -12.11
C ASP A 308 0.22 15.27 -11.00
N GLU A 309 -0.84 14.43 -10.98
CA GLU A 309 -1.83 14.43 -9.92
C GLU A 309 -1.24 13.93 -8.60
N GLY A 310 -0.47 12.84 -8.63
CA GLY A 310 0.24 12.34 -7.46
C GLY A 310 1.23 13.37 -6.90
N LYS A 311 1.93 14.10 -7.77
CA LYS A 311 2.82 15.20 -7.37
C LYS A 311 2.05 16.32 -6.69
N ARG A 312 0.97 16.82 -7.31
CA ARG A 312 0.11 17.87 -6.75
C ARG A 312 -0.42 17.47 -5.38
N PHE A 313 -0.91 16.25 -5.24
CA PHE A 313 -1.37 15.72 -3.96
C PHE A 313 -0.30 15.82 -2.86
N LEU A 314 0.94 15.44 -3.17
CA LEU A 314 2.05 15.53 -2.22
C LEU A 314 2.45 16.98 -1.90
N THR A 315 2.41 17.86 -2.92
CA THR A 315 2.62 19.30 -2.75
C THR A 315 1.58 19.93 -1.84
N ASP A 316 0.31 19.56 -2.02
CA ASP A 316 -0.81 20.10 -1.22
C ASP A 316 -0.65 19.71 0.25
N ILE A 317 -0.23 18.48 0.55
CA ILE A 317 0.07 18.05 1.93
C ILE A 317 1.18 18.92 2.53
N LEU A 318 2.25 19.19 1.77
CA LEU A 318 3.36 20.01 2.25
C LEU A 318 2.93 21.46 2.51
N GLN A 319 2.17 22.07 1.60
CA GLN A 319 1.70 23.45 1.72
C GLN A 319 0.73 23.62 2.89
N ASN A 320 -0.26 22.74 3.00
CA ASN A 320 -1.26 22.79 4.07
C ASN A 320 -0.63 22.66 5.46
N ASN A 321 0.48 21.93 5.58
CA ASN A 321 1.18 21.77 6.86
C ASN A 321 2.16 22.90 7.18
N LYS A 322 2.82 23.50 6.17
CA LYS A 322 3.62 24.72 6.41
C LYS A 322 2.74 25.84 6.97
N VAL A 323 1.52 25.99 6.44
CA VAL A 323 0.54 26.93 6.99
C VAL A 323 0.19 26.56 8.43
N LYS A 324 -0.03 25.30 8.79
CA LYS A 324 -0.30 24.97 10.20
C LYS A 324 0.88 25.24 11.15
N ALA A 325 2.11 24.99 10.70
CA ALA A 325 3.32 25.14 11.52
C ALA A 325 3.72 26.62 11.77
N VAL A 326 3.41 27.53 10.84
CA VAL A 326 3.67 28.97 11.03
C VAL A 326 2.71 29.59 12.04
N TRP A 327 1.54 28.98 12.24
CA TRP A 327 0.48 29.54 13.08
C TRP A 327 0.34 28.85 14.45
N SER A 328 1.05 27.75 14.68
CA SER A 328 1.11 26.99 15.95
C SER A 328 2.21 27.48 16.89
#